data_AF-A0A6B3M5L4-F1
#
_entry.id   AF-A0A6B3M5L4-F1
#
_cell.length_a   1.000
_cell.length_b   1.000
_cell.length_c   1.000
_cell.angle_alpha   90.00
_cell.angle_beta   90.00
_cell.angle_gamma   90.00
#
_symmetry.space_group_name_H-M   'P 1'
#
loop_
_entity.id
_entity.type
_entity.pdbx_description
1 polymer ?
#
loop_
_entity_poly.entity_id
_entity_poly.type
_entity_poly.pdbx_seq_one_letter_code
_entity_poly.pdbx_strand_id
1 'polypeptide(L)' 'MTTKKKIHAEIDSFSEEYLDELYLLIKNFAKSKQQHRKSSLMSKLKSIKIDAPSDFAANLNLYASEEKNK' A
#
# COMPACT_ATOMS: atom_id res chain seq x y z
N MET A 1 26.33 16.70 -8.52
CA MET A 1 25.07 16.98 -9.24
C MET A 1 23.92 16.35 -8.46
N THR A 2 22.98 17.13 -7.95
CA THR A 2 21.82 16.59 -7.23
C THR A 2 20.83 15.98 -8.23
N THR A 3 20.21 14.85 -7.90
CA THR A 3 19.23 14.16 -8.76
C THR A 3 18.11 15.11 -9.23
N LYS A 4 17.75 16.07 -8.39
CA LYS A 4 16.80 17.15 -8.70
C LYS A 4 17.21 17.99 -9.92
N LYS A 5 18.50 18.31 -10.07
CA LYS A 5 19.00 19.10 -11.23
C LYS A 5 18.87 18.33 -12.55
N LYS A 6 19.07 17.01 -12.53
CA LYS A 6 18.89 16.17 -13.73
C LYS A 6 17.43 16.12 -14.16
N ILE A 7 16.52 15.98 -13.18
CA ILE A 7 15.08 15.95 -13.44
C ILE A 7 14.60 17.28 -14.07
N HIS A 8 15.04 18.43 -13.55
CA HIS A 8 14.67 19.72 -14.16
C HIS A 8 15.18 19.87 -15.59
N ALA A 9 16.44 19.50 -15.87
CA ALA A 9 16.98 19.58 -17.22
C ALA A 9 16.24 18.68 -18.23
N GLU A 10 15.76 17.52 -17.78
CA GLU A 10 14.95 16.63 -18.63
C GLU A 10 13.56 17.24 -18.89
N ILE A 11 12.91 17.78 -17.85
CA ILE A 11 11.60 18.45 -17.92
C ILE A 11 11.63 19.62 -18.90
N ASP A 12 12.67 20.45 -18.84
CA ASP A 12 12.80 21.63 -19.72
C ASP A 12 12.98 21.25 -21.20
N SER A 13 13.27 19.98 -21.51
CA SER A 13 13.43 19.46 -22.88
C SER A 13 12.14 18.87 -23.48
N PHE A 14 11.11 18.64 -22.67
CA PHE A 14 9.82 18.11 -23.13
C PHE A 14 8.86 19.22 -23.57
N SER A 15 8.03 18.94 -24.57
CA SER A 15 6.93 19.84 -24.96
C SER A 15 5.77 19.79 -23.96
N GLU A 16 4.97 20.84 -23.94
CA GLU A 16 3.90 21.08 -22.96
C GLU A 16 2.86 19.94 -22.88
N GLU A 17 2.57 19.28 -24.00
CA GLU A 17 1.68 18.11 -24.06
C GLU A 17 2.19 16.92 -23.23
N TYR A 18 3.50 16.67 -23.23
CA TYR A 18 4.11 15.60 -22.42
C TYR A 18 4.32 16.03 -20.96
N LEU A 19 4.36 17.34 -20.68
CA LEU A 19 4.47 17.86 -19.32
C LEU A 19 3.23 17.57 -18.48
N ASP A 20 2.03 17.61 -19.08
CA ASP A 20 0.78 17.26 -18.40
C ASP A 20 0.73 15.77 -18.02
N GLU A 21 1.13 14.90 -18.94
CA GLU A 21 1.25 13.45 -18.67
C GLU A 21 2.29 13.16 -17.58
N LEU A 22 3.45 13.82 -17.65
CA LEU A 22 4.50 13.69 -16.66
C LEU A 22 4.08 14.21 -15.29
N TYR A 23 3.32 15.32 -15.25
CA TYR A 23 2.76 15.87 -14.02
C TYR A 23 1.77 14.89 -13.37
N LEU A 24 0.90 14.26 -14.17
CA LEU A 24 -0.01 13.22 -13.69
C LEU A 24 0.76 12.03 -13.08
N LEU A 25 1.83 11.58 -13.73
CA LEU A 25 2.69 10.50 -13.23
C LEU A 25 3.35 10.87 -11.89
N ILE A 26 3.97 12.06 -11.82
CA ILE A 26 4.62 12.56 -10.59
C ILE A 26 3.59 12.73 -9.47
N LYS A 27 2.41 13.26 -9.77
CA LYS A 27 1.32 13.43 -8.81
C LYS A 27 0.84 12.10 -8.25
N ASN A 28 0.69 11.09 -9.10
CA ASN A 28 0.30 9.74 -8.67
C ASN A 28 1.40 9.08 -7.83
N PHE A 29 2.67 9.26 -8.20
CA PHE A 29 3.81 8.78 -7.43
C PHE A 29 3.91 9.47 -6.05
N ALA A 30 3.67 10.79 -5.99
CA ALA A 30 3.66 11.53 -4.73
C ALA A 30 2.52 11.06 -3.81
N LYS A 31 1.32 10.86 -4.38
CA LYS A 31 0.16 10.31 -3.64
C LYS A 31 0.43 8.92 -3.09
N SER A 32 1.03 8.02 -3.88
CA SER A 32 1.32 6.65 -3.42
C SER A 32 2.34 6.63 -2.26
N LYS A 33 3.37 7.50 -2.31
CA LYS A 33 4.33 7.66 -1.20
C LYS A 33 3.70 8.28 0.05
N GLN A 34 2.70 9.15 -0.09
CA GLN A 34 1.94 9.68 1.05
C GLN A 34 0.98 8.64 1.65
N GLN A 35 0.36 7.80 0.82
CA GLN A 35 -0.58 6.78 1.27
C GLN A 35 0.11 5.68 2.09
N HIS A 36 1.33 5.28 1.70
CA HIS A 36 2.17 4.38 2.48
C HIS A 36 2.59 4.92 3.85
N ARG A 37 2.63 6.24 4.03
CA ARG A 37 2.96 6.85 5.33
C ARG A 37 1.79 6.88 6.31
N LYS A 38 0.54 6.68 5.84
CA LYS A 38 -0.66 6.78 6.68
C LYS A 38 -1.26 5.44 7.11
N SER A 39 -0.82 4.31 6.57
CA SER A 39 -1.30 3.00 7.05
C SER A 39 -0.57 2.64 8.34
N SER A 40 -1.19 2.90 9.49
CA SER A 40 -0.70 2.37 10.76
C SER A 40 -0.76 0.83 10.73
N LEU A 41 0.15 0.16 11.43
CA LEU A 41 0.12 -1.31 11.57
C LEU A 41 -1.26 -1.79 12.05
N MET A 42 -1.91 -1.01 12.92
CA MET A 42 -3.24 -1.30 13.44
C MET A 42 -4.33 -1.24 12.36
N SER A 43 -4.22 -0.32 11.40
CA SER A 43 -5.12 -0.24 10.25
C SER A 43 -4.99 -1.47 9.34
N LYS A 44 -3.76 -1.98 9.18
CA LYS A 44 -3.49 -3.21 8.43
C LYS A 44 -4.01 -4.44 9.16
N LEU A 45 -3.82 -4.51 10.48
CA LEU A 45 -4.33 -5.60 11.30
C LEU A 45 -5.88 -5.65 11.29
N LYS A 46 -6.55 -4.48 11.36
CA LYS A 46 -8.01 -4.38 11.27
C LYS A 46 -8.58 -4.79 9.91
N SER A 47 -7.79 -4.73 8.85
CA SER A 47 -8.22 -5.14 7.51
C SER A 47 -8.24 -6.67 7.33
N ILE A 48 -7.58 -7.42 8.22
CA ILE A 48 -7.61 -8.88 8.23
C ILE A 48 -8.98 -9.30 8.74
N LYS A 49 -9.82 -9.83 7.85
CA LYS A 49 -11.06 -10.52 8.23
C LYS A 49 -10.74 -11.97 8.49
N ILE A 50 -10.97 -12.43 9.72
CA ILE A 50 -10.89 -13.84 10.06
C ILE A 50 -12.25 -14.43 9.72
N ASP A 51 -12.28 -15.31 8.71
CA ASP A 51 -13.47 -16.09 8.38
C ASP A 51 -13.52 -17.29 9.33
N ALA A 52 -14.22 -17.12 10.44
CA ALA A 52 -14.36 -18.15 11.44
C ALA A 52 -15.77 -18.14 12.05
N PRO A 53 -16.25 -19.29 12.56
CA PRO A 53 -17.51 -19.38 13.29
C PRO A 53 -17.60 -18.39 14.46
N SER A 54 -18.81 -17.95 14.82
CA SER A 54 -19.03 -16.95 15.87
C SER A 54 -18.50 -17.36 17.24
N ASP A 55 -18.31 -18.66 17.46
CA ASP A 55 -17.81 -19.24 18.70
C ASP A 55 -16.29 -19.50 18.69
N PHE A 56 -15.59 -19.17 17.60
CA PHE A 56 -14.17 -19.46 17.40
C PHE A 56 -13.28 -18.96 18.55
N ALA A 57 -13.51 -17.73 19.02
CA ALA A 57 -12.73 -17.15 20.13
C ALA A 57 -13.00 -17.83 21.48
N ALA A 58 -14.21 -18.37 21.69
CA ALA A 58 -14.59 -19.08 22.91
C ALA A 58 -14.11 -20.53 22.92
N ASN A 59 -14.02 -21.14 21.73
CA ASN A 59 -13.76 -22.56 21.53
C ASN A 59 -12.43 -22.84 20.81
N LEU A 60 -11.43 -21.96 20.97
CA LEU A 60 -10.11 -22.09 20.30
C LEU A 60 -9.49 -23.48 20.44
N ASN A 61 -9.64 -24.12 21.60
CA ASN A 61 -9.07 -25.44 21.86
C ASN A 61 -9.69 -26.54 20.98
N LEU A 62 -10.98 -26.43 20.64
CA LEU A 62 -11.68 -27.41 19.80
C LEU A 62 -11.18 -27.31 18.35
N TYR A 63 -11.07 -26.10 17.81
CA TYR A 63 -10.55 -25.88 16.46
C TYR A 63 -9.05 -26.16 16.32
N ALA A 64 -8.25 -25.92 17.37
CA ALA A 64 -6.81 -26.19 17.35
C ALA A 64 -6.46 -27.68 17.53
N SER A 65 -7.38 -28.48 18.11
CA SER A 65 -7.16 -29.91 18.34
C SER A 65 -7.62 -30.81 17.18
N GLU A 66 -8.49 -30.31 16.30
CA GLU A 66 -8.93 -31.04 15.10
C GLU A 66 -7.88 -31.13 13.98
N GLU A 67 -6.83 -30.28 13.96
CA GLU A 67 -5.73 -30.38 12.99
C GLU A 67 -4.87 -31.66 13.14
N LYS A 68 -5.05 -32.44 14.21
CA LYS A 68 -4.27 -33.67 14.44
C LYS A 68 -4.90 -34.96 13.91
N ASN A 69 -6.07 -34.89 13.27
CA ASN A 69 -6.73 -36.08 12.71
C ASN A 69 -7.09 -35.87 11.23
N LYS A 70 -6.08 -35.78 10.36
CA LYS A 70 -6.23 -36.11 8.95
C LYS A 70 -4.97 -36.74 8.38
#